data_AF-A0A5E4JBR3-F1
#
_entry.id   AF-A0A5E4JBR3-F1
#
_cell.length_a   1.000
_cell.length_b   1.000
_cell.length_c   1.000
_cell.angle_alpha   90.00
_cell.angle_beta   90.00
_cell.angle_gamma   90.00
#
_symmetry.space_group_name_H-M   'P 1'
#
loop_
_entity.id
_entity.type
_entity.pdbx_description
1 polymer ?
#
loop_
_entity_poly.entity_id
_entity_poly.type
_entity_poly.pdbx_seq_one_letter_code
_entity_poly.pdbx_strand_id
1 'polypeptide(L)'
;MLLYFALGIASFQASALVAGAYLLLKGFGIEDRIFAFIRLVSNSLSEQRISFVMYIAAIILPLIGIWIIYLKIMSSEFIDVAIDSASAARTAYPFFMFAALIAIAARGTDAVYAKKAYKIGNYIIQAVSIICVWAIVDAGTLVFLRQAELSWLPANIMLSFIILIIALRLGKVFDVRERTTKLFVGLSAMDEAGNYLGKVIEASKAKNLIVIQEPKTRKRTEKKRSEFTLSQGRIIVSA
;
A
#
# COMPACT_ATOMS: atom_id res chain seq x y z
N MET A 1 -15.54 -0.20 -38.33
CA MET A 1 -15.61 -0.73 -39.71
C MET A 1 -14.62 -1.86 -39.94
N LEU A 2 -13.29 -1.65 -39.80
CA LEU A 2 -12.28 -2.73 -39.96
C LEU A 2 -12.51 -3.95 -39.04
N LEU A 3 -12.79 -3.70 -37.76
CA LEU A 3 -13.06 -4.74 -36.76
C LEU A 3 -14.34 -5.54 -37.06
N TYR A 4 -15.35 -4.89 -37.63
CA TYR A 4 -16.60 -5.53 -38.07
C TYR A 4 -16.40 -6.37 -39.32
N PHE A 5 -15.56 -5.92 -40.25
CA PHE A 5 -15.23 -6.68 -41.45
C PHE A 5 -14.44 -7.96 -41.14
N ALA A 6 -13.61 -7.95 -40.09
CA ALA A 6 -12.81 -9.11 -39.68
C ALA A 6 -13.58 -10.11 -38.80
N LEU A 7 -14.47 -9.64 -37.92
CA LEU A 7 -15.08 -10.46 -36.85
C LEU A 7 -16.62 -10.51 -36.89
N GLY A 8 -17.27 -9.81 -37.82
CA GLY A 8 -18.72 -9.79 -37.97
C GLY A 8 -19.44 -9.30 -36.70
N ILE A 9 -20.53 -9.97 -36.31
CA ILE A 9 -21.35 -9.62 -35.13
C ILE A 9 -20.53 -9.65 -33.82
N ALA A 10 -19.50 -10.50 -33.72
CA ALA A 10 -18.64 -10.57 -32.53
C ALA A 10 -17.90 -9.25 -32.27
N SER A 11 -17.66 -8.44 -33.31
CA SER A 11 -17.05 -7.11 -33.15
C SER A 11 -17.92 -6.14 -32.37
N PHE A 12 -19.25 -6.22 -32.51
CA PHE A 12 -20.19 -5.39 -31.75
C PHE A 12 -20.21 -5.81 -30.29
N GLN A 13 -20.22 -7.12 -30.01
CA GLN A 13 -20.15 -7.64 -28.64
C GLN A 13 -18.84 -7.27 -27.96
N ALA A 14 -17.71 -7.40 -28.66
CA ALA A 14 -16.40 -6.97 -28.16
C ALA A 14 -16.36 -5.46 -27.89
N SER A 15 -16.89 -4.65 -28.82
CA SER A 15 -16.94 -3.20 -28.65
C SER A 15 -17.85 -2.78 -27.50
N ALA A 16 -19.01 -3.42 -27.35
CA ALA A 16 -19.92 -3.19 -26.24
C ALA A 16 -19.31 -3.61 -24.90
N LEU A 17 -18.57 -4.71 -24.85
CA LEU A 17 -17.86 -5.16 -23.67
C LEU A 17 -16.74 -4.20 -23.27
N VAL A 18 -15.94 -3.73 -24.24
CA VAL A 18 -14.89 -2.73 -24.00
C VAL A 18 -15.49 -1.40 -23.54
N ALA A 19 -16.56 -0.93 -24.21
CA ALA A 19 -17.25 0.30 -23.82
C ALA A 19 -17.89 0.18 -22.44
N GLY A 20 -18.54 -0.95 -22.13
CA GLY A 20 -19.11 -1.24 -20.82
C GLY A 20 -18.05 -1.30 -19.73
N ALA A 21 -16.95 -2.02 -19.96
CA ALA A 21 -15.82 -2.07 -19.04
C ALA A 21 -15.22 -0.68 -18.81
N TYR A 22 -15.04 0.11 -19.88
CA TYR A 22 -14.55 1.49 -19.79
C TYR A 22 -15.51 2.39 -18.98
N LEU A 23 -16.82 2.31 -19.23
CA LEU A 23 -17.82 3.08 -18.48
C LEU A 23 -17.87 2.68 -17.00
N LEU A 24 -17.69 1.39 -16.69
CA LEU A 24 -17.56 0.94 -15.29
C LEU A 24 -16.29 1.50 -14.66
N LEU A 25 -15.13 1.38 -15.33
CA LEU A 25 -13.87 1.94 -14.85
C LEU A 25 -13.96 3.45 -14.61
N LYS A 26 -14.65 4.17 -15.50
CA LYS A 26 -14.86 5.61 -15.41
C LYS A 26 -15.86 5.97 -14.31
N GLY A 27 -16.99 5.26 -14.25
CA GLY A 27 -18.05 5.49 -13.26
C GLY A 27 -17.59 5.24 -11.82
N PHE A 28 -16.69 4.28 -11.60
CA PHE A 28 -16.09 4.03 -10.29
C PHE A 28 -14.86 4.92 -9.99
N GLY A 29 -14.46 5.81 -10.91
CA GLY A 29 -13.25 6.62 -10.76
C GLY A 29 -11.97 5.78 -10.64
N ILE A 30 -11.98 4.56 -11.19
CA ILE A 30 -10.82 3.66 -11.17
C ILE A 30 -9.73 4.20 -12.09
N GLU A 31 -10.11 4.87 -13.19
CA GLU A 31 -9.20 5.54 -14.13
C GLU A 31 -8.25 6.49 -13.39
N ASP A 32 -8.79 7.41 -12.57
CA ASP A 32 -7.98 8.37 -11.81
C ASP A 32 -7.04 7.68 -10.82
N ARG A 33 -7.50 6.58 -10.19
CA ARG A 33 -6.68 5.80 -9.26
C ARG A 33 -5.55 5.08 -9.97
N ILE A 34 -5.80 4.52 -11.16
CA ILE A 34 -4.78 3.89 -12.00
C ILE A 34 -3.75 4.94 -12.44
N PHE A 35 -4.19 6.10 -12.95
CA PHE A 35 -3.26 7.16 -13.34
C PHE A 35 -2.46 7.71 -12.16
N ALA A 36 -3.07 7.90 -10.99
CA ALA A 36 -2.36 8.28 -9.78
C ALA A 36 -1.33 7.21 -9.38
N PHE A 37 -1.68 5.93 -9.49
CA PHE A 37 -0.76 4.83 -9.25
C PHE A 37 0.41 4.82 -10.24
N ILE A 38 0.15 4.98 -11.55
CA ILE A 38 1.20 5.05 -12.57
C ILE A 38 2.11 6.25 -12.33
N ARG A 39 1.57 7.43 -12.01
CA ARG A 39 2.38 8.61 -11.66
C ARG A 39 3.21 8.37 -10.41
N LEU A 40 2.66 7.72 -9.38
CA LEU A 40 3.40 7.36 -8.17
C LEU A 40 4.55 6.39 -8.48
N VAL A 41 4.29 5.37 -9.29
CA VAL A 41 5.29 4.39 -9.72
C VAL A 41 6.36 5.07 -10.56
N SER A 42 5.98 5.84 -11.58
CA SER A 42 6.91 6.57 -12.46
C SER A 42 7.80 7.54 -11.68
N ASN A 43 7.23 8.32 -10.75
CA ASN A 43 8.00 9.22 -9.89
C ASN A 43 8.88 8.49 -8.87
N SER A 44 8.57 7.23 -8.56
CA SER A 44 9.39 6.38 -7.67
C SER A 44 10.52 5.66 -8.40
N LEU A 45 10.46 5.53 -9.73
CA LEU A 45 11.49 4.91 -10.57
C LEU A 45 12.74 5.79 -10.80
N SER A 46 13.03 6.72 -9.89
CA SER A 46 14.34 7.38 -9.89
C SER A 46 15.41 6.34 -9.56
N GLU A 47 16.36 6.11 -10.48
CA GLU A 47 17.42 5.10 -10.39
C GLU A 47 18.25 5.16 -9.10
N GLN A 48 18.22 6.27 -8.38
CA GLN A 48 18.95 6.46 -7.13
C GLN A 48 18.31 5.79 -5.90
N ARG A 49 17.11 5.20 -6.01
CA ARG A 49 16.43 4.59 -4.86
C ARG A 49 16.77 3.13 -4.69
N ILE A 50 17.20 2.76 -3.48
CA ILE A 50 17.50 1.37 -3.07
C ILE A 50 16.29 0.45 -3.24
N SER A 51 15.08 0.99 -3.18
CA SER A 51 13.81 0.25 -3.37
C SER A 51 13.43 -0.01 -4.83
N PHE A 52 14.20 0.49 -5.81
CA PHE A 52 13.90 0.36 -7.24
C PHE A 52 13.66 -1.09 -7.68
N VAL A 53 14.53 -2.03 -7.24
CA VAL A 53 14.41 -3.46 -7.58
C VAL A 53 13.08 -4.04 -7.07
N MET A 54 12.64 -3.64 -5.88
CA MET A 54 11.35 -4.09 -5.33
C MET A 54 10.17 -3.53 -6.14
N TYR A 55 10.23 -2.28 -6.59
CA TYR A 55 9.19 -1.73 -7.45
C TYR A 55 9.09 -2.45 -8.79
N ILE A 56 10.23 -2.79 -9.41
CA ILE A 56 10.24 -3.61 -10.63
C ILE A 56 9.59 -4.97 -10.36
N ALA A 57 9.97 -5.66 -9.28
CA ALA A 57 9.37 -6.95 -8.93
C ALA A 57 7.85 -6.84 -8.71
N ALA A 58 7.38 -5.77 -8.07
CA ALA A 58 5.96 -5.50 -7.87
C ALA A 58 5.19 -5.26 -9.18
N ILE A 59 5.85 -4.77 -10.24
CA ILE A 59 5.23 -4.60 -11.57
C ILE A 59 5.23 -5.93 -12.35
N ILE A 60 6.31 -6.71 -12.24
CA ILE A 60 6.46 -7.97 -12.99
C ILE A 60 5.51 -9.05 -12.45
N LEU A 61 5.32 -9.16 -11.14
CA LEU A 61 4.49 -10.21 -10.55
C LEU A 61 3.03 -10.24 -11.07
N PRO A 62 2.30 -9.11 -11.15
CA PRO A 62 0.97 -9.08 -11.74
C PRO A 62 0.94 -9.52 -13.21
N LEU A 63 1.98 -9.18 -13.98
CA LEU A 63 2.10 -9.61 -15.38
C LEU A 63 2.24 -11.14 -15.48
N ILE A 64 3.03 -11.74 -14.57
CA ILE A 64 3.13 -13.20 -14.45
C ILE A 64 1.77 -13.79 -14.07
N GLY A 65 1.05 -13.17 -13.13
CA GLY A 65 -0.31 -13.60 -12.75
C GLY A 65 -1.28 -13.60 -13.94
N ILE A 66 -1.31 -12.52 -14.72
CA ILE A 66 -2.14 -12.41 -15.93
C ILE A 66 -1.76 -13.47 -16.97
N TRP A 67 -0.46 -13.70 -17.16
CA TRP A 67 0.04 -14.74 -18.05
C TRP A 67 -0.43 -16.13 -17.63
N ILE A 68 -0.44 -16.43 -16.33
CA ILE A 68 -0.94 -17.71 -15.80
C ILE A 68 -2.45 -17.86 -16.04
N ILE A 69 -3.24 -16.79 -15.87
CA ILE A 69 -4.67 -16.81 -16.21
C ILE A 69 -4.84 -17.18 -17.68
N TYR A 70 -4.10 -16.53 -18.58
CA TYR A 70 -4.15 -16.79 -20.01
C TYR A 70 -3.83 -18.26 -20.32
N LEU A 71 -2.73 -18.79 -19.78
CA LEU A 71 -2.37 -20.20 -19.98
C LEU A 71 -3.46 -21.15 -19.48
N LYS A 72 -4.05 -20.87 -18.30
CA LYS A 72 -5.11 -21.70 -17.72
C LYS A 72 -6.36 -21.71 -18.59
N ILE A 73 -6.79 -20.55 -19.08
CA ILE A 73 -7.93 -20.39 -19.98
C ILE A 73 -7.70 -21.15 -21.29
N MET A 74 -6.51 -21.03 -21.89
CA MET A 74 -6.18 -21.71 -23.15
C MET A 74 -6.08 -23.23 -23.01
N SER A 75 -5.76 -23.74 -21.81
CA SER A 75 -5.66 -25.17 -21.52
C SER A 75 -6.97 -25.83 -21.08
N SER A 76 -8.03 -25.04 -20.85
CA SER A 76 -9.31 -25.53 -20.32
C SER A 76 -10.25 -25.95 -21.45
N GLU A 77 -10.83 -27.14 -21.34
CA GLU A 77 -12.04 -27.47 -22.08
C GLU A 77 -13.21 -26.76 -21.40
N PHE A 78 -13.75 -25.72 -22.02
CA PHE A 78 -14.80 -24.89 -21.40
C PHE A 78 -16.09 -25.69 -21.22
N ILE A 79 -16.39 -26.07 -19.98
CA ILE A 79 -17.68 -26.67 -19.62
C ILE A 79 -18.60 -25.59 -19.05
N ASP A 80 -18.06 -24.73 -18.18
CA ASP A 80 -18.76 -23.58 -17.61
C ASP A 80 -17.81 -22.38 -17.57
N VAL A 81 -18.05 -21.44 -18.48
CA VAL A 81 -17.20 -20.24 -18.64
C VAL A 81 -17.05 -19.46 -17.34
N ALA A 82 -18.08 -19.40 -16.49
CA ALA A 82 -18.02 -18.65 -15.24
C ALA A 82 -17.14 -19.35 -14.20
N ILE A 83 -17.30 -20.66 -14.04
CA ILE A 83 -16.50 -21.47 -13.11
C ILE A 83 -15.03 -21.53 -13.58
N ASP A 84 -14.80 -21.74 -14.87
CA ASP A 84 -13.47 -21.85 -15.45
C ASP A 84 -12.72 -20.51 -15.35
N SER A 85 -13.40 -19.39 -15.62
CA SER A 85 -12.83 -18.05 -15.46
C SER A 85 -12.49 -17.74 -14.00
N ALA A 86 -13.38 -18.09 -13.06
CA ALA A 86 -13.13 -17.89 -11.62
C ALA A 86 -11.97 -18.76 -11.13
N SER A 87 -11.89 -20.02 -11.58
CA SER A 87 -10.80 -20.94 -11.29
C SER A 87 -9.47 -20.44 -11.83
N ALA A 88 -9.45 -19.95 -13.07
CA ALA A 88 -8.27 -19.34 -13.67
C ALA A 88 -7.83 -18.07 -12.91
N ALA A 89 -8.76 -17.15 -12.62
CA ALA A 89 -8.47 -15.94 -11.86
C ALA A 89 -7.87 -16.24 -10.48
N ARG A 90 -8.38 -17.26 -9.79
CA ARG A 90 -7.87 -17.69 -8.48
C ARG A 90 -6.38 -18.01 -8.48
N THR A 91 -5.88 -18.64 -9.53
CA THR A 91 -4.45 -18.98 -9.64
C THR A 91 -3.53 -17.75 -9.65
N ALA A 92 -4.05 -16.59 -10.05
CA ALA A 92 -3.29 -15.35 -10.10
C ALA A 92 -3.36 -14.52 -8.82
N TYR A 93 -4.32 -14.77 -7.91
CA TYR A 93 -4.49 -13.96 -6.70
C TYR A 93 -3.21 -13.83 -5.86
N PRO A 94 -2.41 -14.89 -5.64
CA PRO A 94 -1.16 -14.77 -4.87
C PRO A 94 -0.17 -13.81 -5.51
N PHE A 95 -0.11 -13.73 -6.84
CA PHE A 95 0.80 -12.83 -7.55
C PHE A 95 0.41 -11.36 -7.34
N PHE A 96 -0.88 -11.04 -7.40
CA PHE A 96 -1.37 -9.70 -7.08
C PHE A 96 -1.13 -9.34 -5.60
N MET A 97 -1.36 -10.28 -4.69
CA MET A 97 -1.09 -10.09 -3.26
C MET A 97 0.41 -9.82 -3.01
N PHE A 98 1.30 -10.65 -3.54
CA PHE A 98 2.75 -10.49 -3.38
C PHE A 98 3.24 -9.19 -4.01
N ALA A 99 2.72 -8.83 -5.19
CA ALA A 99 3.02 -7.55 -5.82
C ALA A 99 2.69 -6.36 -4.89
N ALA A 100 1.50 -6.38 -4.29
CA ALA A 100 1.07 -5.33 -3.38
C ALA A 100 1.92 -5.31 -2.08
N LEU A 101 2.27 -6.48 -1.54
CA LEU A 101 3.16 -6.59 -0.36
C LEU A 101 4.57 -6.07 -0.66
N ILE A 102 5.16 -6.42 -1.80
CA ILE A 102 6.47 -5.92 -2.22
C ILE A 102 6.42 -4.41 -2.44
N ALA A 103 5.35 -3.87 -3.05
CA ALA A 103 5.20 -2.43 -3.21
C ALA A 103 5.14 -1.68 -1.86
N ILE A 104 4.51 -2.29 -0.83
CA ILE A 104 4.52 -1.74 0.53
C ILE A 104 5.90 -1.87 1.17
N ALA A 105 6.57 -3.01 1.02
CA ALA A 105 7.93 -3.21 1.52
C ALA A 105 8.89 -2.18 0.92
N ALA A 106 8.78 -1.90 -0.39
CA ALA A 106 9.52 -0.85 -1.08
C ALA A 106 9.30 0.53 -0.46
N ARG A 107 8.02 0.90 -0.21
CA ARG A 107 7.67 2.16 0.49
C ARG A 107 8.19 2.21 1.93
N GLY A 108 8.21 1.07 2.61
CA GLY A 108 8.76 0.90 3.96
C GLY A 108 10.27 1.17 3.97
N THR A 109 11.00 0.54 3.06
CA THR A 109 12.45 0.74 2.87
C THR A 109 12.76 2.20 2.53
N ASP A 110 12.04 2.81 1.59
CA ASP A 110 12.18 4.24 1.27
C ASP A 110 11.95 5.13 2.49
N ALA A 111 10.97 4.81 3.33
CA ALA A 111 10.70 5.58 4.54
C ALA A 111 11.80 5.43 5.60
N VAL A 112 12.41 4.26 5.72
CA VAL A 112 13.56 4.03 6.61
C VAL A 112 14.74 4.88 6.13
N TYR A 113 15.09 4.81 4.83
CA TYR A 113 16.18 5.60 4.26
C TYR A 113 15.92 7.10 4.34
N ALA A 114 14.68 7.55 4.13
CA ALA A 114 14.29 8.95 4.26
C ALA A 114 14.13 9.42 5.72
N LYS A 115 14.52 8.60 6.72
CA LYS A 115 14.38 8.87 8.17
C LYS A 115 12.94 9.17 8.61
N LYS A 116 11.95 8.67 7.86
CA LYS A 116 10.51 8.75 8.14
C LYS A 116 10.01 7.45 8.77
N ALA A 117 10.79 6.89 9.70
CA ALA A 117 10.51 5.61 10.36
C ALA A 117 9.15 5.59 11.11
N TYR A 118 8.62 6.75 11.50
CA TYR A 118 7.29 6.87 12.10
C TYR A 118 6.15 6.37 11.19
N LYS A 119 6.38 6.24 9.87
CA LYS A 119 5.38 5.71 8.92
C LYS A 119 5.34 4.18 8.85
N ILE A 120 6.31 3.48 9.45
CA ILE A 120 6.44 2.02 9.34
C ILE A 120 5.21 1.30 9.90
N GLY A 121 4.67 1.76 11.04
CA GLY A 121 3.45 1.17 11.62
C GLY A 121 2.27 1.17 10.64
N ASN A 122 2.09 2.26 9.88
CA ASN A 122 1.03 2.35 8.87
C ASN A 122 1.25 1.35 7.72
N TYR A 123 2.50 1.12 7.31
CA TYR A 123 2.81 0.15 6.27
C TYR A 123 2.56 -1.29 6.72
N ILE A 124 2.85 -1.61 7.99
CA ILE A 124 2.53 -2.92 8.57
C ILE A 124 1.00 -3.14 8.55
N ILE A 125 0.21 -2.15 8.97
CA ILE A 125 -1.25 -2.23 8.93
C ILE A 125 -1.75 -2.43 7.49
N GLN A 126 -1.19 -1.70 6.52
CA GLN A 126 -1.54 -1.86 5.10
C GLN A 126 -1.21 -3.27 4.59
N ALA A 127 -0.05 -3.82 4.96
CA ALA A 127 0.34 -5.18 4.58
C ALA A 127 -0.62 -6.23 5.14
N VAL A 128 -0.97 -6.14 6.43
CA VAL A 128 -1.96 -7.03 7.05
C VAL A 128 -3.33 -6.89 6.39
N SER A 129 -3.74 -5.66 6.06
CA SER A 129 -5.01 -5.40 5.39
C SER A 129 -5.09 -6.10 4.02
N ILE A 130 -4.01 -6.06 3.23
CA ILE A 130 -3.94 -6.76 1.93
C ILE A 130 -4.05 -8.27 2.11
N ILE A 131 -3.36 -8.84 3.09
CA ILE A 131 -3.45 -10.29 3.38
C ILE A 131 -4.88 -10.67 3.77
N CYS A 132 -5.54 -9.87 4.60
CA CYS A 132 -6.94 -10.09 4.98
C CYS A 132 -7.89 -10.01 3.77
N VAL A 133 -7.73 -9.01 2.91
CA VAL A 133 -8.54 -8.87 1.69
C VAL A 133 -8.32 -10.06 0.76
N TRP A 134 -7.07 -10.47 0.56
CA TRP A 134 -6.74 -11.65 -0.24
C TRP A 134 -7.39 -12.92 0.32
N ALA A 135 -7.31 -13.15 1.63
CA ALA A 135 -7.93 -14.31 2.27
C ALA A 135 -9.45 -14.34 2.10
N ILE A 136 -10.12 -13.19 2.21
CA ILE A 136 -11.58 -13.09 1.97
C ILE A 136 -11.93 -13.39 0.51
N VAL A 137 -11.16 -12.84 -0.44
CA VAL A 137 -11.39 -13.07 -1.88
C VAL A 137 -11.15 -14.53 -2.26
N ASP A 138 -10.10 -15.15 -1.72
CA ASP A 138 -9.83 -16.58 -1.95
C ASP A 138 -10.93 -17.47 -1.35
N ALA A 139 -11.36 -17.20 -0.11
CA ALA A 139 -12.46 -17.92 0.53
C ALA A 139 -13.78 -17.77 -0.25
N GLY A 140 -14.09 -16.56 -0.73
CA GLY A 140 -15.27 -16.32 -1.57
C GLY A 140 -15.21 -17.08 -2.89
N THR A 141 -14.04 -17.14 -3.50
CA THR A 141 -13.82 -17.88 -4.74
C THR A 141 -13.92 -19.39 -4.51
N LEU A 142 -13.40 -19.91 -3.39
CA LEU A 142 -13.55 -21.31 -2.99
C LEU A 142 -15.00 -21.74 -2.83
N VAL A 143 -15.81 -20.91 -2.16
CA VAL A 143 -17.26 -21.16 -2.01
C VAL A 143 -17.96 -21.10 -3.36
N PHE A 144 -17.63 -20.12 -4.20
CA PHE A 144 -18.19 -20.01 -5.55
C PHE A 144 -17.89 -21.23 -6.42
N LEU A 145 -16.66 -21.74 -6.36
CA LEU A 145 -16.22 -22.95 -7.05
C LEU A 145 -16.76 -24.25 -6.43
N ARG A 146 -17.58 -24.15 -5.36
CA ARG A 146 -18.12 -25.30 -4.60
C ARG A 146 -17.03 -26.21 -4.03
N GLN A 147 -15.84 -25.66 -3.78
CA GLN A 147 -14.71 -26.36 -3.19
C GLN A 147 -14.66 -26.19 -1.66
N ALA A 148 -15.47 -25.28 -1.12
CA ALA A 148 -15.64 -25.08 0.32
C ALA A 148 -17.12 -24.89 0.65
N GLU A 149 -17.47 -25.22 1.88
CA GLU A 149 -18.82 -24.95 2.41
C GLU A 149 -19.08 -23.45 2.52
N LEU A 150 -20.35 -23.05 2.40
CA LEU A 150 -20.77 -21.66 2.56
C LEU A 150 -20.37 -21.07 3.92
N SER A 151 -20.25 -21.91 4.96
CA SER A 151 -19.78 -21.57 6.30
C SER A 151 -18.32 -21.06 6.34
N TRP A 152 -17.50 -21.43 5.34
CA TRP A 152 -16.08 -21.07 5.27
C TRP A 152 -15.86 -19.57 5.00
N LEU A 153 -16.73 -18.95 4.21
CA LEU A 153 -16.66 -17.53 3.88
C LEU A 153 -16.85 -16.62 5.11
N PRO A 154 -17.96 -16.70 5.88
CA PRO A 154 -18.13 -15.86 7.06
C PRO A 154 -17.08 -16.16 8.13
N ALA A 155 -16.60 -17.41 8.25
CA ALA A 155 -15.48 -17.73 9.15
C ALA A 155 -14.20 -16.97 8.78
N ASN A 156 -13.83 -16.94 7.49
CA ASN A 156 -12.65 -16.19 7.02
C ASN A 156 -12.81 -14.68 7.17
N ILE A 157 -14.02 -14.14 6.95
CA ILE A 157 -14.31 -12.72 7.17
C ILE A 157 -14.12 -12.37 8.65
N MET A 158 -14.69 -13.17 9.56
CA MET A 158 -14.56 -12.95 11.00
C MET A 158 -13.10 -13.04 11.46
N LEU A 159 -12.38 -14.07 11.01
CA LEU A 159 -10.95 -14.23 11.31
C LEU A 159 -10.13 -13.05 10.81
N SER A 160 -10.35 -12.61 9.57
CA SER A 160 -9.69 -11.45 8.98
C SER A 160 -9.96 -10.16 9.77
N PHE A 161 -11.19 -9.99 10.26
CA PHE A 161 -11.55 -8.84 11.08
C PHE A 161 -10.85 -8.86 12.45
N ILE A 162 -10.78 -10.01 13.10
CA ILE A 162 -10.04 -10.20 14.37
C ILE A 162 -8.56 -9.87 14.17
N ILE A 163 -7.94 -10.41 13.12
CA ILE A 163 -6.53 -10.14 12.78
C ILE A 163 -6.32 -8.64 12.53
N LEU A 164 -7.23 -7.99 11.80
CA LEU A 164 -7.15 -6.56 11.52
C LEU A 164 -7.27 -5.72 12.80
N ILE A 165 -8.17 -6.05 13.72
CA ILE A 165 -8.29 -5.38 15.03
C ILE A 165 -6.98 -5.52 15.82
N ILE A 166 -6.41 -6.73 15.86
CA ILE A 166 -5.13 -6.98 16.54
C ILE A 166 -4.03 -6.14 15.90
N ALA A 167 -3.95 -6.11 14.57
CA ALA A 167 -2.97 -5.34 13.84
C ALA A 167 -3.12 -3.82 14.06
N LEU A 168 -4.34 -3.30 14.12
CA LEU A 168 -4.61 -1.89 14.46
C LEU A 168 -4.17 -1.56 15.89
N ARG A 169 -4.41 -2.48 16.84
CA ARG A 169 -3.98 -2.31 18.23
C ARG A 169 -2.46 -2.36 18.36
N LEU A 170 -1.80 -3.29 17.68
CA LEU A 170 -0.34 -3.37 17.61
C LEU A 170 0.25 -2.14 16.88
N GLY A 171 -0.43 -1.63 15.87
CA GLY A 171 -0.04 -0.43 15.14
C GLY A 171 0.13 0.79 16.04
N LYS A 172 -0.72 0.96 17.07
CA LYS A 172 -0.58 2.01 18.08
C LYS A 172 0.71 1.88 18.89
N VAL A 173 1.19 0.65 19.15
CA VAL A 173 2.45 0.41 19.85
C VAL A 173 3.65 0.89 19.02
N PHE A 174 3.54 0.82 17.70
CA PHE A 174 4.53 1.32 16.76
C PHE A 174 4.38 2.80 16.41
N ASP A 175 3.35 3.50 16.93
CA ASP A 175 3.19 4.93 16.67
C ASP A 175 4.21 5.74 17.49
N VAL A 176 5.32 6.04 16.82
CA VAL A 176 6.42 6.86 17.35
C VAL A 176 5.97 8.30 17.62
N ARG A 177 4.79 8.74 17.16
CA ARG A 177 4.28 10.09 17.46
C ARG A 177 4.02 10.29 18.95
N GLU A 178 3.61 9.26 19.68
CA GLU A 178 3.25 9.44 21.09
C GLU A 178 4.48 9.51 22.00
N ARG A 179 5.58 8.83 21.64
CA ARG A 179 6.77 8.71 22.51
C ARG A 179 7.98 9.42 21.91
N THR A 180 8.68 10.17 22.76
CA THR A 180 10.00 10.74 22.44
C THR A 180 10.99 9.61 22.20
N THR A 181 11.42 9.42 20.95
CA THR A 181 12.38 8.39 20.56
C THR A 181 13.62 9.00 19.94
N LYS A 182 14.70 8.23 19.93
CA LYS A 182 15.95 8.59 19.23
C LYS A 182 15.75 8.83 17.72
N LEU A 183 14.60 8.44 17.16
CA LEU A 183 14.23 8.70 15.77
C LEU A 183 13.98 10.19 15.47
N PHE A 184 13.83 11.03 16.50
CA PHE A 184 13.69 12.49 16.32
C PHE A 184 15.02 13.17 16.05
N VAL A 185 16.14 12.52 16.35
CA VAL A 185 17.48 13.07 16.12
C VAL A 185 17.71 13.29 14.62
N GLY A 186 18.08 14.52 14.27
CA GLY A 186 18.32 14.97 12.91
C GLY A 186 17.11 15.59 12.21
N LEU A 187 15.92 15.59 12.83
CA LEU A 187 14.76 16.31 12.29
C LEU A 187 14.92 17.83 12.46
N SER A 188 14.37 18.59 11.52
CA SER A 188 14.30 20.05 11.61
C SER A 188 13.23 20.47 12.61
N ALA A 189 13.59 21.38 13.51
CA ALA A 189 12.68 22.07 14.41
C ALA A 189 12.27 23.42 13.80
N MET A 190 10.97 23.71 13.82
CA MET A 190 10.38 24.94 13.35
C MET A 190 9.43 25.49 14.41
N ASP A 191 9.25 26.79 14.42
CA ASP A 191 8.20 27.46 15.18
C ASP A 191 6.83 27.29 14.48
N GLU A 192 5.73 27.62 15.16
CA GLU A 192 4.37 27.63 14.60
C GLU A 192 4.25 28.56 13.38
N ALA A 193 5.04 29.64 13.36
CA ALA A 193 5.15 30.55 12.22
C ALA A 193 5.94 29.97 11.02
N GLY A 194 6.48 28.76 11.14
CA GLY A 194 7.32 28.12 10.11
C GLY A 194 8.79 28.57 10.10
N ASN A 195 9.20 29.39 11.08
CA ASN A 195 10.58 29.81 11.23
C ASN A 195 11.48 28.65 11.64
N TYR A 196 12.64 28.52 11.01
CA TYR A 196 13.58 27.43 11.30
C TYR A 196 14.34 27.69 12.62
N LEU A 197 14.11 26.85 13.62
CA LEU A 197 14.75 26.94 14.95
C LEU A 197 16.06 26.15 15.01
N GLY A 198 16.20 25.06 14.25
CA GLY A 198 17.42 24.27 14.24
C GLY A 198 17.22 22.79 13.94
N LYS A 199 18.18 21.96 14.36
CA LYS A 199 18.07 20.50 14.28
C LYS A 199 18.05 19.88 15.67
N VAL A 200 17.28 18.81 15.82
CA VAL A 200 17.27 18.00 17.04
C VAL A 200 18.58 17.19 17.11
N ILE A 201 19.42 17.41 18.12
CA ILE A 201 20.65 16.62 18.30
C ILE A 201 20.40 15.41 19.21
N GLU A 202 19.57 15.60 20.23
CA GLU A 202 19.35 14.61 21.26
C GLU A 202 17.86 14.51 21.59
N ALA A 203 17.40 13.27 21.79
CA ALA A 203 16.04 12.99 22.21
C ALA A 203 16.10 11.95 23.35
N SER A 204 15.71 12.36 24.55
CA SER A 204 15.74 11.50 25.73
C SER A 204 14.34 10.95 26.01
N LYS A 205 14.19 9.62 25.86
CA LYS A 205 12.93 8.92 26.19
C LYS A 205 12.62 8.97 27.68
N ALA A 206 13.63 8.92 28.54
CA ALA A 206 13.45 8.93 30.00
C ALA A 206 12.94 10.28 30.50
N LYS A 207 13.42 11.38 29.92
CA LYS A 207 13.07 12.74 30.34
C LYS A 207 11.96 13.39 29.49
N ASN A 208 11.49 12.71 28.44
CA ASN A 208 10.53 13.24 27.46
C ASN A 208 10.88 14.64 26.94
N LEU A 209 12.16 14.85 26.64
CA LEU A 209 12.69 16.12 26.13
C LEU A 209 13.50 15.91 24.85
N ILE A 210 13.52 16.96 24.04
CA ILE A 210 14.39 17.08 22.88
C ILE A 210 15.33 18.25 23.09
N VAL A 211 16.55 18.13 22.55
CA VAL A 211 17.55 19.20 22.54
C VAL A 211 17.70 19.67 21.11
N ILE A 212 17.33 20.92 20.87
CA ILE A 212 17.42 21.59 19.58
C ILE A 212 18.69 22.44 19.58
N GLN A 213 19.47 22.36 18.50
CA GLN A 213 20.62 23.23 18.29
C GLN A 213 20.40 24.14 17.09
N GLU A 214 20.55 25.44 17.34
CA GLU A 214 20.58 26.47 16.32
C GLU A 214 21.86 26.35 15.48
N PRO A 215 21.76 26.47 14.14
CA PRO A 215 22.92 26.34 13.26
C PRO A 215 23.94 27.48 13.42
N LYS A 216 23.47 28.70 13.73
CA LYS A 216 24.32 29.90 13.77
C LYS A 216 25.01 30.07 15.13
N THR A 217 24.26 29.96 16.21
CA THR A 217 24.74 30.26 17.57
C THR A 217 25.29 29.03 18.29
N ARG A 218 25.03 27.81 17.75
CA ARG A 218 25.22 26.52 18.43
C ARG A 218 24.50 26.44 19.79
N LYS A 219 23.61 27.38 20.10
CA LYS A 219 22.84 27.41 21.35
C LYS A 219 21.94 26.19 21.41
N ARG A 220 21.98 25.51 22.56
CA ARG A 220 21.13 24.35 22.85
C ARG A 220 19.88 24.81 23.58
N THR A 221 18.72 24.45 23.08
CA THR A 221 17.43 24.70 23.71
C THR A 221 16.77 23.37 24.02
N GLU A 222 16.37 23.16 25.27
CA GLU A 222 15.65 21.98 25.68
C GLU A 222 14.16 22.27 25.62
N LYS A 223 13.41 21.37 24.97
CA LYS A 223 11.95 21.47 24.84
C LYS A 223 11.30 20.19 25.35
N LYS A 224 10.33 20.35 26.26
CA LYS A 224 9.52 19.23 26.80
C LYS A 224 8.47 18.80 25.78
N ARG A 225 7.98 17.56 25.89
CA ARG A 225 6.98 16.99 24.97
C ARG A 225 5.72 17.85 24.78
N SER A 226 5.27 18.55 25.80
CA SER A 226 4.12 19.47 25.75
C SER A 226 4.35 20.68 24.85
N GLU A 227 5.60 21.05 24.60
CA GLU A 227 5.98 22.24 23.84
C GLU A 227 6.29 21.92 22.38
N PHE A 228 6.09 20.67 21.92
CA PHE A 228 6.30 20.36 20.51
C PHE A 228 5.43 19.24 19.96
N THR A 229 5.13 19.31 18.67
CA THR A 229 4.38 18.30 17.93
C THR A 229 5.18 17.83 16.71
N LEU A 230 5.05 16.55 16.34
CA LEU A 230 5.67 16.01 15.13
C LEU A 230 4.67 16.13 13.98
N SER A 231 4.92 17.03 13.04
CA SER A 231 4.09 17.24 11.86
C SER A 231 4.91 17.08 10.59
N GLN A 232 4.46 16.19 9.69
CA GLN A 232 5.07 15.96 8.37
C GLN A 232 6.59 15.67 8.36
N GLY A 233 7.13 15.12 9.45
CA GLY A 233 8.57 14.86 9.59
C GLY A 233 9.39 16.08 10.01
N ARG A 234 8.74 17.10 10.57
CA ARG A 234 9.36 18.25 11.23
C ARG A 234 8.82 18.35 12.65
N ILE A 235 9.61 18.91 13.55
CA ILE A 235 9.18 19.21 14.91
C ILE A 235 8.66 20.65 14.91
N ILE A 236 7.38 20.85 15.21
CA ILE A 236 6.79 22.17 15.42
C ILE A 236 6.84 22.45 16.91
N VAL A 237 7.54 23.49 17.31
CA VAL A 237 7.67 23.94 18.71
C VAL A 237 6.62 25.00 18.94
N SER A 238 5.76 24.79 19.93
CA SER A 238 4.82 25.80 20.42
C SER A 238 5.58 26.77 21.34
N ALA A 239 5.38 28.07 21.12
CA ALA A 239 6.05 29.14 21.86
C ALA A 239 5.72 29.12 23.35
#